data_AF-A0A6P0VXX1-F1
#
_entry.id   AF-A0A6P0VXX1-F1
#
_cell.length_a   1.000
_cell.length_b   1.000
_cell.length_c   1.000
_cell.angle_alpha   90.00
_cell.angle_beta   90.00
_cell.angle_gamma   90.00
#
_symmetry.space_group_name_H-M   'P 1'
#
loop_
_entity.id
_entity.type
_entity.pdbx_description
1 polymer ?
#
loop_
_entity_poly.entity_id
_entity_poly.type
_entity_poly.pdbx_seq_one_letter_code
_entity_poly.pdbx_strand_id
1 'polypeptide(L)'
;MKSVDLTKWTAETYTKRDMHAEKYLSKNPSIGLQEQPNWHILPDGKSVQQSVQSLPTFFYSDFNALGHKISLTVNAEQSFINNFIGFALNFQPGDAKEDKADADFLLLNWMARSDHKPGLRLSRMRGPVSYLGFFRLPEVVEAKNLGSAKWEHGRDYHFEIVFTKTKLQIWVDKSLEFDLDDNFEDGRFALFDCAQDLIDFKDIQADLKEDPPSWEKLTHRQLQPSDLKTNDGFGWSVAVNKETAIVGAALKEAPGGKTYAGAAYIFQREGGTWQQQGGRLQPPQLQSNDIFGCSAAISEKAAIVGVLSGDASQTDAGSAYIYQLEGKTWQEKPALQHSDGKKGDQFGCSVAISGDIAIVGAQEADAPGKPHMGAVYIYQNQGGTWTQQGAPLRPSDGKNGDRFGCSVAISGDIAIIGAKQADVDGKGNAGAVYIFQRQGATWTQQQKLTASDLESRDFFGCSVAISGEVAIVGASQAAAPGGKTYAGAAYIFQLEGKTWQQQAGPLQPPQLQSNDSFGCSVAISKKMAIVGANQGDAAGKTNAGAAYIYQLEGENWQLLNKPTQPLQPPELQSNDLFGCSVAISEEVAIVGAQAADTAGTQDTGAVYVFEAGT
;
A
#
# COMPACT_ATOMS: atom_id res chain seq x y z
N MET A 1 -3.81 -6.89 17.91
CA MET A 1 -4.53 -5.64 18.24
C MET A 1 -3.50 -4.62 18.70
N LYS A 2 -3.72 -3.33 18.45
CA LYS A 2 -2.85 -2.23 18.90
C LYS A 2 -3.57 -1.44 19.99
N SER A 3 -2.85 -0.85 20.94
CA SER A 3 -3.43 0.10 21.89
C SER A 3 -4.04 1.28 21.14
N VAL A 4 -5.22 1.72 21.58
CA VAL A 4 -5.91 2.89 21.01
C VAL A 4 -5.39 4.18 21.64
N ASP A 5 -5.47 5.29 20.90
CA ASP A 5 -5.13 6.62 21.41
C ASP A 5 -6.36 7.30 22.01
N LEU A 6 -6.47 7.28 23.33
CA LEU A 6 -7.62 7.85 24.05
C LEU A 6 -7.71 9.37 23.91
N THR A 7 -6.63 10.06 23.51
CA THR A 7 -6.65 11.53 23.37
C THR A 7 -7.50 12.00 22.18
N LYS A 8 -7.83 11.09 21.26
CA LYS A 8 -8.69 11.36 20.09
C LYS A 8 -10.17 11.08 20.37
N TRP A 9 -10.48 10.48 21.51
CA TRP A 9 -11.85 10.11 21.86
C TRP A 9 -12.62 11.31 22.37
N THR A 10 -13.93 11.30 22.18
CA THR A 10 -14.80 12.41 22.54
C THR A 10 -15.79 11.97 23.59
N ALA A 11 -16.04 12.84 24.57
CA ALA A 11 -16.97 12.57 25.64
C ALA A 11 -18.31 13.29 25.41
N GLU A 12 -19.39 12.65 25.82
CA GLU A 12 -20.77 13.11 25.68
C GLU A 12 -21.57 12.81 26.95
N THR A 13 -22.34 13.77 27.42
CA THR A 13 -23.15 13.64 28.65
C THR A 13 -24.63 13.72 28.28
N TYR A 14 -25.46 12.93 28.94
CA TYR A 14 -26.92 13.07 28.86
C TYR A 14 -27.37 14.42 29.44
N THR A 15 -27.98 15.27 28.62
CA THR A 15 -28.25 16.68 28.95
C THR A 15 -29.68 17.00 29.43
N LYS A 16 -30.62 16.04 29.37
CA LYS A 16 -32.05 16.32 29.63
C LYS A 16 -32.42 16.38 31.11
N ARG A 17 -33.12 17.46 31.48
CA ARG A 17 -33.74 17.69 32.79
C ARG A 17 -35.18 17.18 32.83
N ASP A 18 -35.38 15.88 32.66
CA ASP A 18 -36.69 15.31 32.97
C ASP A 18 -36.91 15.31 34.50
N MET A 19 -38.18 15.22 34.94
CA MET A 19 -38.52 15.26 36.37
C MET A 19 -37.75 14.22 37.21
N HIS A 20 -37.26 13.13 36.62
CA HIS A 20 -36.51 12.11 37.33
C HIS A 20 -35.03 12.47 37.46
N ALA A 21 -34.41 13.02 36.41
CA ALA A 21 -33.07 13.59 36.47
C ALA A 21 -33.00 14.74 37.49
N GLU A 22 -33.98 15.65 37.48
CA GLU A 22 -34.06 16.76 38.45
C GLU A 22 -34.31 16.26 39.88
N LYS A 23 -35.15 15.23 40.04
CA LYS A 23 -35.36 14.58 41.34
C LYS A 23 -34.10 13.87 41.85
N TYR A 24 -33.29 13.32 40.95
CA TYR A 24 -32.02 12.69 41.30
C TYR A 24 -30.99 13.73 41.72
N LEU A 25 -30.82 14.79 40.94
CA LEU A 25 -29.90 15.90 41.23
C LEU A 25 -30.28 16.64 42.52
N SER A 26 -31.58 16.85 42.78
CA SER A 26 -32.03 17.50 44.04
C SER A 26 -31.81 16.65 45.29
N LYS A 27 -31.78 15.31 45.16
CA LYS A 27 -31.43 14.40 46.25
C LYS A 27 -29.93 14.25 46.47
N ASN A 28 -29.12 14.60 45.49
CA ASN A 28 -27.66 14.45 45.52
C ASN A 28 -26.99 15.78 45.13
N PRO A 29 -27.14 16.85 45.94
CA PRO A 29 -26.67 18.19 45.59
C PRO A 29 -25.14 18.32 45.46
N SER A 30 -24.38 17.32 45.92
CA SER A 30 -22.92 17.19 45.72
C SER A 30 -22.55 16.75 44.30
N ILE A 31 -23.49 16.14 43.56
CA ILE A 31 -23.37 15.85 42.13
C ILE A 31 -23.64 17.18 41.42
N GLY A 32 -22.60 18.01 41.31
CA GLY A 32 -22.71 19.31 40.64
C GLY A 32 -23.24 19.16 39.22
N LEU A 33 -23.95 20.18 38.72
CA LEU A 33 -24.33 20.30 37.31
C LEU A 33 -23.06 20.44 36.46
N GLN A 34 -22.47 19.33 36.03
CA GLN A 34 -21.43 19.38 35.01
C GLN A 34 -22.07 19.20 33.64
N GLU A 35 -22.25 20.33 32.94
CA GLU A 35 -22.58 20.37 31.51
C GLU A 35 -21.37 19.98 30.63
N GLN A 36 -20.20 19.79 31.25
CA GLN A 36 -18.96 19.33 30.63
C GLN A 36 -18.72 17.84 30.94
N PRO A 37 -18.16 17.06 30.00
CA PRO A 37 -17.83 15.67 30.24
C PRO A 37 -16.74 15.51 31.30
N ASN A 38 -16.92 14.53 32.19
CA ASN A 38 -16.11 14.26 33.38
C ASN A 38 -15.17 13.05 33.23
N TRP A 39 -14.80 12.71 31.99
CA TRP A 39 -13.84 11.67 31.67
C TRP A 39 -12.42 12.24 31.67
N HIS A 40 -11.51 11.56 32.36
CA HIS A 40 -10.11 11.95 32.47
C HIS A 40 -9.21 10.80 32.06
N ILE A 41 -8.38 11.06 31.07
CA ILE A 41 -7.29 10.16 30.70
C ILE A 41 -6.24 10.25 31.81
N LEU A 42 -5.85 9.10 32.35
CA LEU A 42 -4.87 9.01 33.42
C LEU A 42 -3.45 9.33 32.90
N PRO A 43 -2.48 9.62 33.79
CA PRO A 43 -1.12 9.99 33.38
C PRO A 43 -0.37 8.93 32.55
N ASP A 44 -0.84 7.68 32.53
CA ASP A 44 -0.31 6.62 31.69
C ASP A 44 -0.67 6.76 30.19
N GLY A 45 -1.62 7.66 29.88
CA GLY A 45 -2.15 7.90 28.53
C GLY A 45 -2.96 6.73 27.94
N LYS A 46 -3.23 5.68 28.74
CA LYS A 46 -3.81 4.40 28.29
C LYS A 46 -5.01 3.96 29.11
N SER A 47 -5.26 4.64 30.21
CA SER A 47 -6.41 4.42 31.07
C SER A 47 -7.28 5.67 31.12
N VAL A 48 -8.58 5.49 31.30
CA VAL A 48 -9.53 6.58 31.45
C VAL A 48 -10.50 6.27 32.59
N GLN A 49 -10.81 7.29 33.38
CA GLN A 49 -11.76 7.22 34.48
C GLN A 49 -12.76 8.37 34.41
N GLN A 50 -13.94 8.13 34.99
CA GLN A 50 -14.83 9.22 35.36
C GLN A 50 -14.41 9.79 36.72
N SER A 51 -14.12 11.10 36.80
CA SER A 51 -13.54 11.72 38.01
C SER A 51 -14.55 12.10 39.09
N VAL A 52 -15.82 12.22 38.72
CA VAL A 52 -16.89 12.68 39.60
C VAL A 52 -18.17 11.95 39.24
N GLN A 53 -19.00 11.64 40.23
CA GLN A 53 -20.35 11.15 39.99
C GLN A 53 -21.18 12.14 39.13
N SER A 54 -21.89 11.68 38.09
CA SER A 54 -22.69 12.53 37.19
C SER A 54 -23.94 11.85 36.62
N LEU A 55 -24.66 12.52 35.71
CA LEU A 55 -25.67 11.89 34.83
C LEU A 55 -25.01 10.86 33.90
N PRO A 56 -25.74 9.96 33.23
CA PRO A 56 -25.15 9.01 32.27
C PRO A 56 -24.23 9.72 31.26
N THR A 57 -23.03 9.21 31.09
CA THR A 57 -22.05 9.75 30.14
C THR A 57 -21.45 8.66 29.27
N PHE A 58 -20.92 9.09 28.13
CA PHE A 58 -20.25 8.26 27.15
C PHE A 58 -18.88 8.84 26.82
N PHE A 59 -17.89 7.98 26.59
CA PHE A 59 -16.60 8.36 26.03
C PHE A 59 -16.30 7.46 24.84
N TYR A 60 -16.39 8.01 23.63
CA TYR A 60 -16.46 7.23 22.40
C TYR A 60 -15.23 7.38 21.50
N SER A 61 -14.97 6.30 20.77
CA SER A 61 -13.82 6.13 19.88
C SER A 61 -13.84 7.08 18.70
N ASP A 62 -12.66 7.44 18.20
CA ASP A 62 -12.49 8.14 16.91
C ASP A 62 -12.75 7.24 15.70
N PHE A 63 -12.69 5.91 15.89
CA PHE A 63 -12.97 4.89 14.88
C PHE A 63 -14.37 4.26 14.96
N ASN A 64 -14.80 3.60 13.89
CA ASN A 64 -16.01 2.76 13.83
C ASN A 64 -15.72 1.37 14.41
N ALA A 65 -16.57 0.88 15.30
CA ALA A 65 -16.39 -0.42 15.95
C ALA A 65 -16.73 -1.61 15.05
N LEU A 66 -17.61 -1.42 14.04
CA LEU A 66 -18.05 -2.52 13.18
C LEU A 66 -16.92 -3.03 12.30
N GLY A 67 -16.73 -4.34 12.26
CA GLY A 67 -15.66 -4.99 11.50
C GLY A 67 -14.34 -5.12 12.26
N HIS A 68 -14.30 -4.66 13.52
CA HIS A 68 -13.12 -4.72 14.36
C HIS A 68 -13.28 -5.69 15.55
N LYS A 69 -12.15 -6.22 16.01
CA LYS A 69 -11.98 -6.84 17.32
C LYS A 69 -11.51 -5.80 18.30
N ILE A 70 -12.18 -5.72 19.45
CA ILE A 70 -11.89 -4.76 20.51
C ILE A 70 -11.67 -5.53 21.81
N SER A 71 -10.69 -5.12 22.61
CA SER A 71 -10.50 -5.62 23.97
C SER A 71 -10.31 -4.47 24.94
N LEU A 72 -10.72 -4.66 26.19
CA LEU A 72 -10.51 -3.70 27.28
C LEU A 72 -10.51 -4.42 28.63
N THR A 73 -9.89 -3.80 29.62
CA THR A 73 -9.96 -4.22 31.02
C THR A 73 -10.79 -3.21 31.81
N VAL A 74 -11.73 -3.71 32.61
CA VAL A 74 -12.56 -2.89 33.50
C VAL A 74 -12.29 -3.30 34.94
N ASN A 75 -12.03 -2.33 35.80
CA ASN A 75 -11.91 -2.50 37.25
C ASN A 75 -12.70 -1.39 37.93
N ALA A 76 -13.36 -1.65 39.05
CA ALA A 76 -13.35 -0.59 40.04
C ALA A 76 -13.09 -1.01 41.45
N GLU A 77 -12.29 -0.13 42.04
CA GLU A 77 -11.52 -0.36 43.23
C GLU A 77 -12.36 -0.16 44.49
N GLN A 78 -13.42 0.64 44.42
CA GLN A 78 -14.12 1.13 45.62
C GLN A 78 -15.42 0.40 45.92
N SER A 79 -15.62 0.06 47.20
CA SER A 79 -16.68 -0.83 47.69
C SER A 79 -18.10 -0.25 47.70
N PHE A 80 -18.28 1.03 47.35
CA PHE A 80 -19.60 1.66 47.22
C PHE A 80 -20.10 1.73 45.77
N ILE A 81 -19.31 1.25 44.81
CA ILE A 81 -19.64 1.25 43.38
C ILE A 81 -20.66 0.13 43.08
N ASN A 82 -21.94 0.48 42.92
CA ASN A 82 -23.00 -0.48 42.67
C ASN A 82 -23.92 -0.18 41.46
N ASN A 83 -23.79 0.99 40.82
CA ASN A 83 -24.58 1.42 39.66
C ASN A 83 -24.06 0.80 38.34
N PHE A 84 -24.55 1.31 37.21
CA PHE A 84 -24.30 0.73 35.89
C PHE A 84 -22.93 1.12 35.33
N ILE A 85 -22.19 0.10 34.92
CA ILE A 85 -20.95 0.24 34.17
C ILE A 85 -21.03 -0.56 32.89
N GLY A 86 -20.33 -0.12 31.84
CA GLY A 86 -20.15 -0.93 30.65
C GLY A 86 -19.69 -0.11 29.45
N PHE A 87 -20.22 -0.47 28.30
CA PHE A 87 -19.89 0.18 27.04
C PHE A 87 -21.04 0.03 26.05
N ALA A 88 -21.07 0.89 25.04
CA ALA A 88 -21.97 0.83 23.92
C ALA A 88 -21.26 0.46 22.62
N LEU A 89 -22.00 -0.20 21.74
CA LEU A 89 -21.66 -0.52 20.36
C LEU A 89 -22.69 0.11 19.45
N ASN A 90 -22.29 0.44 18.22
CA ASN A 90 -23.12 1.19 17.27
C ASN A 90 -23.48 2.62 17.75
N PHE A 91 -22.65 3.21 18.63
CA PHE A 91 -22.95 4.53 19.19
C PHE A 91 -22.64 5.65 18.20
N GLN A 92 -23.57 6.55 17.95
CA GLN A 92 -23.37 7.73 17.12
C GLN A 92 -23.20 9.00 17.97
N PRO A 93 -22.36 9.95 17.55
CA PRO A 93 -22.29 11.26 18.18
C PRO A 93 -23.67 11.92 18.26
N GLY A 94 -24.10 12.27 19.48
CA GLY A 94 -25.43 12.81 19.74
C GLY A 94 -26.47 11.79 20.19
N ASP A 95 -26.18 10.49 20.23
CA ASP A 95 -27.13 9.46 20.67
C ASP A 95 -27.49 9.57 22.16
N ALA A 96 -26.68 10.25 22.96
CA ALA A 96 -27.02 10.54 24.36
C ALA A 96 -27.86 11.82 24.50
N LYS A 97 -28.15 12.54 23.39
CA LYS A 97 -28.98 13.75 23.39
C LYS A 97 -30.47 13.44 23.24
N GLU A 98 -31.26 14.38 23.73
CA GLU A 98 -32.69 14.20 23.99
C GLU A 98 -33.62 14.19 22.78
N ASP A 99 -33.16 14.70 21.64
CA ASP A 99 -33.92 14.92 20.41
C ASP A 99 -33.51 13.99 19.27
N LYS A 100 -32.56 13.08 19.53
CA LYS A 100 -32.08 12.11 18.55
C LYS A 100 -33.14 11.02 18.33
N ALA A 101 -34.06 11.31 17.42
CA ALA A 101 -35.19 10.44 17.08
C ALA A 101 -34.76 9.07 16.52
N ASP A 102 -33.55 9.00 15.97
CA ASP A 102 -32.95 7.87 15.28
C ASP A 102 -31.81 7.21 16.07
N ALA A 103 -31.63 7.50 17.36
CA ALA A 103 -30.63 6.81 18.18
C ALA A 103 -30.91 5.29 18.17
N ASP A 104 -29.92 4.46 17.82
CA ASP A 104 -30.03 3.00 17.86
C ASP A 104 -28.67 2.38 18.21
N PHE A 105 -28.46 2.07 19.49
CA PHE A 105 -27.19 1.51 19.95
C PHE A 105 -27.41 0.35 20.93
N LEU A 106 -26.43 -0.54 20.97
CA LEU A 106 -26.37 -1.59 21.98
C LEU A 106 -25.63 -1.06 23.19
N LEU A 107 -26.16 -1.32 24.37
CA LEU A 107 -25.60 -0.92 25.65
C LEU A 107 -25.35 -2.16 26.51
N LEU A 108 -24.08 -2.53 26.64
CA LEU A 108 -23.65 -3.45 27.67
C LEU A 108 -23.71 -2.74 29.02
N ASN A 109 -24.40 -3.35 29.98
CA ASN A 109 -24.60 -2.78 31.30
C ASN A 109 -24.43 -3.87 32.37
N TRP A 110 -23.64 -3.57 33.39
CA TRP A 110 -23.44 -4.45 34.54
C TRP A 110 -23.88 -3.74 35.82
N MET A 111 -24.80 -4.36 36.56
CA MET A 111 -25.37 -3.82 37.78
C MET A 111 -25.01 -4.65 39.01
N ALA A 112 -24.58 -4.00 40.10
CA ALA A 112 -24.23 -4.64 41.38
C ALA A 112 -25.15 -4.24 42.56
N ARG A 113 -26.11 -3.34 42.33
CA ARG A 113 -27.14 -2.92 43.31
C ARG A 113 -28.00 -4.06 43.82
N SER A 114 -28.41 -3.95 45.08
CA SER A 114 -29.31 -4.90 45.76
C SER A 114 -30.80 -4.60 45.57
N ASP A 115 -31.16 -3.36 45.21
CA ASP A 115 -32.54 -2.92 44.99
C ASP A 115 -33.03 -3.09 43.53
N HIS A 116 -32.17 -3.66 42.68
CA HIS A 116 -32.45 -4.02 41.28
C HIS A 116 -31.89 -5.43 41.00
N LYS A 117 -32.22 -6.03 39.85
CA LYS A 117 -31.71 -7.35 39.47
C LYS A 117 -30.22 -7.24 39.08
N PRO A 118 -29.28 -7.79 39.89
CA PRO A 118 -27.86 -7.73 39.56
C PRO A 118 -27.53 -8.58 38.33
N GLY A 119 -26.40 -8.31 37.70
CA GLY A 119 -25.91 -9.10 36.56
C GLY A 119 -25.44 -8.28 35.37
N LEU A 120 -24.70 -8.94 34.50
CA LEU A 120 -24.26 -8.42 33.20
C LEU A 120 -25.33 -8.65 32.14
N ARG A 121 -25.66 -7.58 31.41
CA ARG A 121 -26.76 -7.53 30.43
C ARG A 121 -26.33 -6.78 29.18
N LEU A 122 -26.91 -7.15 28.05
CA LEU A 122 -26.84 -6.37 26.82
C LEU A 122 -28.23 -5.87 26.48
N SER A 123 -28.35 -4.58 26.27
CA SER A 123 -29.62 -3.93 25.96
C SER A 123 -29.58 -3.18 24.63
N ARG A 124 -30.71 -3.02 23.95
CA ARG A 124 -30.80 -2.16 22.76
C ARG A 124 -31.62 -0.91 23.06
N MET A 125 -31.03 0.25 22.77
CA MET A 125 -31.66 1.55 22.90
C MET A 125 -32.18 1.98 21.54
N ARG A 126 -33.44 2.42 21.43
CA ARG A 126 -34.02 2.94 20.19
C ARG A 126 -34.79 4.23 20.45
N GLY A 127 -34.53 5.24 19.62
CA GLY A 127 -35.15 6.55 19.67
C GLY A 127 -34.72 7.40 20.88
N PRO A 128 -35.46 8.49 21.16
CA PRO A 128 -35.10 9.43 22.21
C PRO A 128 -34.98 8.77 23.58
N VAL A 129 -33.80 8.87 24.17
CA VAL A 129 -33.51 8.26 25.48
C VAL A 129 -33.97 9.18 26.62
N SER A 130 -34.53 8.61 27.69
CA SER A 130 -34.85 9.32 28.94
C SER A 130 -33.93 8.88 30.07
N TYR A 131 -33.85 9.65 31.16
CA TYR A 131 -33.00 9.31 32.29
C TYR A 131 -33.36 7.94 32.85
N LEU A 132 -34.67 7.67 33.02
CA LEU A 132 -35.17 6.35 33.43
C LEU A 132 -34.93 5.25 32.38
N GLY A 133 -34.79 5.61 31.10
CA GLY A 133 -34.49 4.66 30.03
C GLY A 133 -33.19 3.89 30.29
N PHE A 134 -32.17 4.56 30.81
CA PHE A 134 -30.91 3.91 31.23
C PHE A 134 -31.08 2.95 32.42
N PHE A 135 -32.13 3.11 33.23
CA PHE A 135 -32.42 2.24 34.39
C PHE A 135 -33.52 1.20 34.11
N ARG A 136 -34.26 1.33 33.01
CA ARG A 136 -35.40 0.48 32.62
C ARG A 136 -35.29 0.15 31.14
N LEU A 137 -34.34 -0.71 30.82
CA LEU A 137 -33.95 -1.02 29.45
C LEU A 137 -35.01 -1.91 28.77
N PRO A 138 -35.47 -1.55 27.56
CA PRO A 138 -36.66 -2.14 26.94
C PRO A 138 -36.43 -3.51 26.25
N GLU A 139 -35.23 -3.79 25.75
CA GLU A 139 -34.84 -5.08 25.16
C GLU A 139 -33.56 -5.55 25.86
N VAL A 140 -33.57 -6.72 26.51
CA VAL A 140 -32.46 -7.17 27.37
C VAL A 140 -32.12 -8.64 27.13
N VAL A 141 -30.87 -8.92 26.80
CA VAL A 141 -30.27 -10.25 26.82
C VAL A 141 -29.41 -10.37 28.09
N GLU A 142 -29.54 -11.48 28.82
CA GLU A 142 -28.71 -11.76 30.00
C GLU A 142 -27.43 -12.49 29.60
N ALA A 143 -26.30 -12.13 30.21
CA ALA A 143 -25.05 -12.84 30.03
C ALA A 143 -25.18 -14.31 30.48
N LYS A 144 -24.60 -15.23 29.71
CA LYS A 144 -24.72 -16.68 29.92
C LYS A 144 -24.28 -17.13 31.32
N ASN A 145 -23.17 -16.61 31.83
CA ASN A 145 -22.61 -17.00 33.12
C ASN A 145 -22.68 -15.85 34.14
N LEU A 146 -22.63 -14.61 33.68
CA LEU A 146 -22.63 -13.42 34.54
C LEU A 146 -24.01 -12.73 34.67
N GLY A 147 -25.08 -13.29 34.11
CA GLY A 147 -26.41 -12.68 34.05
C GLY A 147 -27.10 -12.40 35.40
N SER A 148 -26.62 -13.04 36.47
CA SER A 148 -27.01 -12.78 37.87
C SER A 148 -25.85 -12.41 38.78
N ALA A 149 -24.61 -12.40 38.26
CA ALA A 149 -23.41 -12.17 39.04
C ALA A 149 -23.20 -10.67 39.24
N LYS A 150 -22.95 -10.26 40.49
CA LYS A 150 -22.39 -8.94 40.75
C LYS A 150 -20.92 -8.95 40.37
N TRP A 151 -20.40 -7.80 40.03
CA TRP A 151 -18.97 -7.65 39.92
C TRP A 151 -18.29 -7.72 41.31
N GLU A 152 -16.98 -7.93 41.31
CA GLU A 152 -16.14 -7.90 42.50
C GLU A 152 -15.30 -6.63 42.50
N HIS A 153 -15.23 -5.95 43.65
CA HIS A 153 -14.44 -4.74 43.81
C HIS A 153 -12.93 -5.04 43.78
N GLY A 154 -12.17 -4.19 43.10
CA GLY A 154 -10.72 -4.32 42.95
C GLY A 154 -10.29 -5.46 42.02
N ARG A 155 -11.24 -6.11 41.32
CA ARG A 155 -10.95 -7.16 40.35
C ARG A 155 -10.94 -6.60 38.93
N ASP A 156 -9.92 -7.00 38.17
CA ASP A 156 -9.86 -6.78 36.73
C ASP A 156 -10.76 -7.78 35.99
N TYR A 157 -11.63 -7.26 35.13
CA TYR A 157 -12.42 -8.03 34.17
C TYR A 157 -11.95 -7.73 32.76
N HIS A 158 -11.54 -8.77 32.04
CA HIS A 158 -11.01 -8.64 30.69
C HIS A 158 -12.11 -8.93 29.67
N PHE A 159 -12.47 -7.94 28.88
CA PHE A 159 -13.45 -8.04 27.82
C PHE A 159 -12.76 -8.26 26.47
N GLU A 160 -13.27 -9.19 25.68
CA GLU A 160 -12.97 -9.34 24.26
C GLU A 160 -14.28 -9.26 23.47
N ILE A 161 -14.27 -8.51 22.36
CA ILE A 161 -15.44 -8.20 21.56
C ILE A 161 -15.11 -8.49 20.10
N VAL A 162 -15.95 -9.30 19.46
CA VAL A 162 -15.97 -9.48 18.01
C VAL A 162 -17.27 -8.87 17.51
N PHE A 163 -17.18 -7.77 16.78
CA PHE A 163 -18.35 -7.05 16.28
C PHE A 163 -18.25 -6.91 14.76
N THR A 164 -19.11 -7.63 14.04
CA THR A 164 -19.17 -7.63 12.57
C THR A 164 -20.59 -7.34 12.12
N LYS A 165 -20.78 -7.11 10.82
CA LYS A 165 -22.10 -6.81 10.23
C LYS A 165 -23.19 -7.81 10.65
N THR A 166 -22.83 -9.08 10.81
CA THR A 166 -23.79 -10.17 11.06
C THR A 166 -23.61 -10.86 12.41
N LYS A 167 -22.61 -10.46 13.21
CA LYS A 167 -22.21 -11.22 14.41
C LYS A 167 -21.71 -10.30 15.52
N LEU A 168 -22.23 -10.52 16.73
CA LEU A 168 -21.69 -9.96 17.98
C LEU A 168 -21.36 -11.10 18.94
N GLN A 169 -20.10 -11.18 19.35
CA GLN A 169 -19.67 -12.04 20.44
C GLN A 169 -18.89 -11.23 21.48
N ILE A 170 -19.19 -11.47 22.75
CA ILE A 170 -18.52 -10.80 23.88
C ILE A 170 -18.08 -11.86 24.89
N TRP A 171 -16.80 -11.85 25.22
CA TRP A 171 -16.21 -12.69 26.25
C TRP A 171 -15.80 -11.84 27.46
N VAL A 172 -15.92 -12.41 28.65
CA VAL A 172 -15.39 -11.86 29.90
C VAL A 172 -14.48 -12.91 30.54
N ASP A 173 -13.22 -12.56 30.79
CA ASP A 173 -12.19 -13.48 31.30
C ASP A 173 -12.13 -14.80 30.50
N LYS A 174 -12.21 -14.69 29.16
CA LYS A 174 -12.25 -15.80 28.18
C LYS A 174 -13.52 -16.68 28.22
N SER A 175 -14.49 -16.36 29.07
CA SER A 175 -15.81 -16.99 29.09
C SER A 175 -16.74 -16.26 28.11
N LEU A 176 -17.34 -16.97 27.17
CA LEU A 176 -18.31 -16.40 26.22
C LEU A 176 -19.61 -16.07 26.96
N GLU A 177 -19.97 -14.78 27.00
CA GLU A 177 -21.15 -14.27 27.71
C GLU A 177 -22.31 -13.93 26.77
N PHE A 178 -22.01 -13.42 25.58
CA PHE A 178 -23.00 -13.07 24.55
C PHE A 178 -22.57 -13.62 23.19
N ASP A 179 -23.52 -14.20 22.46
CA ASP A 179 -23.35 -14.69 21.10
C ASP A 179 -24.65 -14.45 20.32
N LEU A 180 -24.65 -13.41 19.48
CA LEU A 180 -25.84 -12.91 18.81
C LEU A 180 -25.59 -12.79 17.31
N ASP A 181 -26.60 -13.21 16.53
CA ASP A 181 -26.70 -12.98 15.09
C ASP A 181 -27.78 -11.93 14.86
N ASP A 182 -27.40 -10.80 14.26
CA ASP A 182 -28.31 -9.71 13.87
C ASP A 182 -27.64 -8.92 12.72
N ASN A 183 -28.36 -7.99 12.09
CA ASN A 183 -27.81 -7.06 11.11
C ASN A 183 -27.43 -5.75 11.79
N PHE A 184 -26.19 -5.67 12.28
CA PHE A 184 -25.70 -4.51 13.02
C PHE A 184 -25.33 -3.36 12.08
N GLU A 185 -25.47 -2.12 12.54
CA GLU A 185 -25.10 -0.93 11.78
C GLU A 185 -23.72 -0.41 12.20
N ASP A 186 -23.19 0.50 11.39
CA ASP A 186 -21.93 1.17 11.64
C ASP A 186 -22.08 2.16 12.81
N GLY A 187 -21.09 2.21 13.70
CA GLY A 187 -21.07 3.17 14.80
C GLY A 187 -19.88 2.95 15.74
N ARG A 188 -19.66 3.91 16.63
CA ARG A 188 -18.47 3.98 17.49
C ARG A 188 -18.58 2.99 18.65
N PHE A 189 -17.44 2.64 19.22
CA PHE A 189 -17.35 1.99 20.53
C PHE A 189 -17.33 3.10 21.59
N ALA A 190 -18.17 3.02 22.60
CA ALA A 190 -18.25 4.04 23.64
C ALA A 190 -18.17 3.43 25.02
N LEU A 191 -17.28 3.90 25.88
CA LEU A 191 -17.38 3.59 27.31
C LEU A 191 -18.62 4.24 27.88
N PHE A 192 -19.25 3.59 28.84
CA PHE A 192 -20.45 4.06 29.48
C PHE A 192 -20.33 3.95 31.00
N ASP A 193 -20.60 5.06 31.67
CA ASP A 193 -20.69 5.12 33.13
C ASP A 193 -21.94 5.92 33.52
N CYS A 194 -22.70 5.36 34.46
CA CYS A 194 -23.83 6.03 35.06
C CYS A 194 -23.61 6.27 36.54
N ALA A 195 -23.31 7.54 36.86
CA ALA A 195 -23.34 8.08 38.21
C ALA A 195 -22.39 7.38 39.19
N GLN A 196 -21.12 7.16 38.79
CA GLN A 196 -20.04 6.71 39.68
C GLN A 196 -18.72 7.45 39.37
N ASP A 197 -17.81 7.47 40.33
CA ASP A 197 -16.43 7.90 40.14
C ASP A 197 -15.47 6.69 40.27
N LEU A 198 -14.26 6.83 39.72
CA LEU A 198 -13.14 5.91 39.96
C LEU A 198 -13.32 4.48 39.41
N ILE A 199 -13.97 4.35 38.24
CA ILE A 199 -13.93 3.11 37.44
C ILE A 199 -12.82 3.22 36.41
N ASP A 200 -11.90 2.26 36.45
CA ASP A 200 -10.78 2.16 35.52
C ASP A 200 -11.17 1.38 34.26
N PHE A 201 -11.15 2.09 33.13
CA PHE A 201 -11.12 1.47 31.81
C PHE A 201 -9.69 1.57 31.28
N LYS A 202 -9.02 0.42 31.17
CA LYS A 202 -7.60 0.33 30.80
C LYS A 202 -7.36 -0.73 29.73
N ASP A 203 -6.15 -0.76 29.21
CA ASP A 203 -5.70 -1.75 28.20
C ASP A 203 -6.61 -1.86 26.97
N ILE A 204 -7.20 -0.73 26.55
CA ILE A 204 -8.09 -0.70 25.40
C ILE A 204 -7.27 -0.92 24.12
N GLN A 205 -7.62 -1.96 23.36
CA GLN A 205 -6.97 -2.30 22.10
C GLN A 205 -8.00 -2.59 21.03
N ALA A 206 -7.66 -2.30 19.78
CA ALA A 206 -8.45 -2.67 18.62
C ALA A 206 -7.56 -3.16 17.47
N ASP A 207 -8.10 -3.97 16.56
CA ASP A 207 -7.45 -4.31 15.30
C ASP A 207 -7.74 -3.27 14.21
N LEU A 208 -7.48 -2.00 14.54
CA LEU A 208 -7.61 -0.91 13.58
C LEU A 208 -6.70 -1.19 12.38
N LYS A 209 -7.30 -1.25 11.20
CA LYS A 209 -6.57 -1.05 9.95
C LYS A 209 -6.23 0.42 9.93
N GLU A 210 -4.98 0.76 9.65
CA GLU A 210 -4.61 2.16 9.44
C GLU A 210 -5.54 2.74 8.37
N ASP A 211 -6.05 3.95 8.60
CA ASP A 211 -6.75 4.67 7.53
C ASP A 211 -5.85 4.66 6.30
N PRO A 212 -6.39 4.35 5.11
CA PRO A 212 -5.56 4.25 3.92
C PRO A 212 -4.83 5.58 3.75
N PRO A 213 -3.52 5.55 3.46
CA PRO A 213 -2.72 6.75 3.26
C PRO A 213 -3.39 7.71 2.27
N SER A 214 -3.51 8.99 2.63
CA SER A 214 -4.08 10.02 1.76
C SER A 214 -3.03 10.54 0.79
N TRP A 215 -3.24 10.26 -0.49
CA TRP A 215 -2.40 10.76 -1.60
C TRP A 215 -2.75 12.20 -2.01
N GLU A 216 -3.62 12.90 -1.27
CA GLU A 216 -4.02 14.29 -1.55
C GLU A 216 -3.02 15.33 -1.00
N LYS A 217 -2.20 14.95 -0.01
CA LYS A 217 -1.17 15.80 0.60
C LYS A 217 0.21 15.18 0.41
N LEU A 218 0.71 15.24 -0.83
CA LEU A 218 2.03 14.69 -1.14
C LEU A 218 3.13 15.63 -0.68
N THR A 219 4.07 15.09 0.07
CA THR A 219 5.41 15.68 0.22
C THR A 219 6.39 14.83 -0.55
N HIS A 220 7.39 15.47 -1.13
CA HIS A 220 8.49 14.76 -1.78
C HIS A 220 9.81 15.03 -1.07
N ARG A 221 10.70 14.04 -1.17
CA ARG A 221 12.10 14.14 -0.71
C ARG A 221 13.00 13.50 -1.75
N GLN A 222 14.21 14.00 -1.88
CA GLN A 222 15.19 13.42 -2.79
C GLN A 222 16.03 12.36 -2.07
N LEU A 223 16.24 11.20 -2.70
CA LEU A 223 17.28 10.26 -2.31
C LEU A 223 18.57 10.64 -3.03
N GLN A 224 19.64 10.77 -2.26
CA GLN A 224 20.97 11.07 -2.80
C GLN A 224 22.00 10.22 -2.07
N PRO A 225 22.72 9.33 -2.76
CA PRO A 225 23.95 8.76 -2.24
C PRO A 225 25.03 9.83 -2.12
N SER A 226 25.92 9.67 -1.14
CA SER A 226 26.97 10.64 -0.85
C SER A 226 28.11 10.66 -1.87
N ASP A 227 28.19 9.68 -2.77
CA ASP A 227 29.31 9.49 -3.70
C ASP A 227 28.96 9.72 -5.17
N LEU A 228 27.82 10.37 -5.48
CA LEU A 228 27.43 10.69 -6.85
C LEU A 228 28.38 11.72 -7.50
N LYS A 229 28.57 11.54 -8.81
CA LYS A 229 29.37 12.41 -9.69
C LYS A 229 28.60 12.72 -10.97
N THR A 230 29.10 13.70 -11.72
CA THR A 230 28.57 14.07 -13.03
C THR A 230 28.42 12.85 -13.94
N ASN A 231 27.27 12.74 -14.59
CA ASN A 231 26.91 11.64 -15.50
C ASN A 231 26.82 10.26 -14.85
N ASP A 232 26.60 10.15 -13.54
CA ASP A 232 26.40 8.83 -12.89
C ASP A 232 25.05 8.18 -13.25
N GLY A 233 24.06 8.96 -13.69
CA GLY A 233 22.77 8.46 -14.13
C GLY A 233 21.91 7.86 -13.01
N PHE A 234 22.01 8.38 -11.78
CA PHE A 234 21.25 7.89 -10.63
C PHE A 234 19.73 8.08 -10.83
N GLY A 235 18.94 7.03 -10.63
CA GLY A 235 17.52 7.02 -10.96
C GLY A 235 17.19 6.42 -12.32
N TRP A 236 18.17 5.82 -13.01
CA TRP A 236 17.96 5.10 -14.27
C TRP A 236 16.93 3.97 -14.13
N SER A 237 17.02 3.22 -13.04
CA SER A 237 16.04 2.21 -12.66
C SER A 237 15.70 2.37 -11.18
N VAL A 238 14.44 2.09 -10.84
CA VAL A 238 13.94 2.18 -9.47
C VAL A 238 13.01 1.03 -9.17
N ALA A 239 13.06 0.51 -7.95
CA ALA A 239 12.04 -0.38 -7.41
C ALA A 239 11.85 -0.12 -5.91
N VAL A 240 10.63 -0.27 -5.41
CA VAL A 240 10.27 0.07 -4.03
C VAL A 240 9.27 -0.90 -3.46
N ASN A 241 9.44 -1.22 -2.18
CA ASN A 241 8.37 -1.72 -1.32
C ASN A 241 8.10 -0.68 -0.21
N LYS A 242 7.29 -1.00 0.81
CA LYS A 242 6.95 -0.05 1.88
C LYS A 242 8.18 0.54 2.60
N GLU A 243 9.26 -0.23 2.73
CA GLU A 243 10.40 0.09 3.59
C GLU A 243 11.75 0.14 2.88
N THR A 244 11.87 -0.41 1.67
CA THR A 244 13.15 -0.51 0.96
C THR A 244 13.00 -0.05 -0.48
N ALA A 245 13.94 0.76 -0.93
CA ALA A 245 14.08 1.18 -2.32
C ALA A 245 15.44 0.74 -2.85
N ILE A 246 15.47 0.29 -4.10
CA ILE A 246 16.70 0.05 -4.84
C ILE A 246 16.73 0.96 -6.06
N VAL A 247 17.88 1.59 -6.30
CA VAL A 247 18.06 2.59 -7.35
C VAL A 247 19.33 2.31 -8.15
N GLY A 248 19.22 2.24 -9.47
CA GLY A 248 20.35 2.14 -10.39
C GLY A 248 20.98 3.50 -10.71
N ALA A 249 22.32 3.51 -10.79
CA ALA A 249 23.15 4.57 -11.35
C ALA A 249 23.96 3.98 -12.51
N ALA A 250 23.28 3.79 -13.63
CA ALA A 250 23.72 2.92 -14.72
C ALA A 250 25.01 3.39 -15.42
N LEU A 251 25.36 4.66 -15.27
CA LEU A 251 26.50 5.28 -15.93
C LEU A 251 27.70 5.51 -14.98
N LYS A 252 27.54 5.18 -13.69
CA LYS A 252 28.55 5.41 -12.67
C LYS A 252 29.89 4.74 -13.00
N GLU A 253 30.98 5.45 -12.74
CA GLU A 253 32.34 4.92 -12.89
C GLU A 253 32.70 3.91 -11.79
N ALA A 254 33.27 2.79 -12.21
CA ALA A 254 33.81 1.75 -11.36
C ALA A 254 35.30 1.99 -10.98
N PRO A 255 35.79 1.45 -9.84
CA PRO A 255 37.19 1.57 -9.45
C PRO A 255 38.14 1.08 -10.56
N GLY A 256 39.27 1.77 -10.71
CA GLY A 256 40.23 1.48 -11.77
C GLY A 256 39.95 2.20 -13.10
N GLY A 257 39.11 3.25 -13.11
CA GLY A 257 38.86 4.08 -14.31
C GLY A 257 37.87 3.46 -15.30
N LYS A 258 37.03 2.54 -14.84
CA LYS A 258 36.09 1.80 -15.68
C LYS A 258 34.81 2.61 -15.88
N THR A 259 34.74 3.33 -16.99
CA THR A 259 33.64 4.25 -17.36
C THR A 259 32.36 3.49 -17.71
N TYR A 260 31.19 4.00 -17.33
CA TYR A 260 29.88 3.41 -17.65
C TYR A 260 29.71 1.95 -17.20
N ALA A 261 30.44 1.55 -16.15
CA ALA A 261 30.31 0.23 -15.57
C ALA A 261 29.01 0.08 -14.77
N GLY A 262 28.56 1.17 -14.15
CA GLY A 262 27.31 1.27 -13.40
C GLY A 262 27.42 0.87 -11.93
N ALA A 263 26.39 1.23 -11.17
CA ALA A 263 26.22 0.89 -9.75
C ALA A 263 24.74 0.84 -9.39
N ALA A 264 24.42 0.32 -8.21
CA ALA A 264 23.10 0.43 -7.60
C ALA A 264 23.21 0.77 -6.12
N TYR A 265 22.13 1.26 -5.53
CA TYR A 265 22.06 1.72 -4.16
C TYR A 265 20.79 1.22 -3.50
N ILE A 266 20.88 0.87 -2.22
CA ILE A 266 19.73 0.50 -1.42
C ILE A 266 19.48 1.58 -0.38
N PHE A 267 18.23 1.99 -0.25
CA PHE A 267 17.74 2.90 0.78
C PHE A 267 16.71 2.18 1.64
N GLN A 268 16.77 2.40 2.95
CA GLN A 268 15.83 1.88 3.92
C GLN A 268 15.07 3.02 4.59
N ARG A 269 13.77 2.84 4.73
CA ARG A 269 12.86 3.70 5.47
C ARG A 269 12.81 3.22 6.93
N GLU A 270 13.27 4.05 7.85
CA GLU A 270 13.10 3.84 9.29
C GLU A 270 12.56 5.13 9.91
N GLY A 271 11.46 5.02 10.67
CA GLY A 271 10.85 6.17 11.35
C GLY A 271 10.39 7.31 10.41
N GLY A 272 9.98 6.99 9.19
CA GLY A 272 9.59 7.98 8.17
C GLY A 272 10.76 8.68 7.48
N THR A 273 12.00 8.25 7.74
CA THR A 273 13.20 8.79 7.09
C THR A 273 13.87 7.72 6.24
N TRP A 274 14.34 8.12 5.06
CA TRP A 274 15.07 7.24 4.14
C TRP A 274 16.57 7.42 4.33
N GLN A 275 17.29 6.31 4.49
CA GLN A 275 18.73 6.30 4.68
C GLN A 275 19.38 5.27 3.76
N GLN A 276 20.52 5.63 3.15
CA GLN A 276 21.31 4.69 2.37
C GLN A 276 21.81 3.56 3.27
N GLN A 277 21.63 2.32 2.84
CA GLN A 277 22.15 1.13 3.50
C GLN A 277 23.51 0.75 2.89
N GLY A 278 24.57 0.88 3.69
CA GLY A 278 25.92 0.51 3.27
C GLY A 278 26.46 1.38 2.11
N GLY A 279 27.42 0.83 1.37
CA GLY A 279 27.97 1.47 0.17
C GLY A 279 27.15 1.16 -1.09
N ARG A 280 27.67 1.57 -2.25
CA ARG A 280 27.10 1.17 -3.54
C ARG A 280 27.26 -0.33 -3.79
N LEU A 281 26.24 -0.94 -4.39
CA LEU A 281 26.27 -2.28 -4.95
C LEU A 281 27.01 -2.22 -6.29
N GLN A 282 28.12 -2.96 -6.37
CA GLN A 282 28.96 -2.94 -7.55
C GLN A 282 29.81 -4.22 -7.63
N PRO A 283 29.38 -5.22 -8.42
CA PRO A 283 30.13 -6.45 -8.58
C PRO A 283 31.57 -6.20 -9.07
N PRO A 284 32.58 -6.91 -8.54
CA PRO A 284 33.99 -6.67 -8.86
C PRO A 284 34.34 -7.02 -10.32
N GLN A 285 33.52 -7.85 -10.96
CA GLN A 285 33.69 -8.35 -12.32
C GLN A 285 33.42 -7.29 -13.40
N LEU A 286 32.72 -6.20 -13.05
CA LEU A 286 32.22 -5.23 -14.02
C LEU A 286 33.35 -4.60 -14.85
N GLN A 287 33.12 -4.41 -16.14
CA GLN A 287 33.99 -3.70 -17.07
C GLN A 287 33.36 -2.36 -17.51
N SER A 288 34.10 -1.61 -18.33
CA SER A 288 33.59 -0.38 -18.93
C SER A 288 32.45 -0.70 -19.90
N ASN A 289 31.37 0.07 -19.85
CA ASN A 289 30.14 -0.10 -20.67
C ASN A 289 29.25 -1.31 -20.31
N ASP A 290 29.45 -1.92 -19.14
CA ASP A 290 28.57 -2.98 -18.65
C ASP A 290 27.16 -2.48 -18.31
N ILE A 291 27.04 -1.23 -17.83
CA ILE A 291 25.78 -0.58 -17.48
C ILE A 291 25.02 -1.37 -16.39
N PHE A 292 25.70 -1.67 -15.28
CA PHE A 292 25.08 -2.25 -14.08
C PHE A 292 24.10 -1.25 -13.44
N GLY A 293 22.89 -1.72 -13.10
CA GLY A 293 21.82 -0.83 -12.62
C GLY A 293 20.90 -0.33 -13.72
N CYS A 294 20.99 -0.89 -14.94
CA CYS A 294 20.05 -0.59 -16.03
C CYS A 294 18.61 -1.01 -15.73
N SER A 295 18.44 -2.03 -14.89
CA SER A 295 17.15 -2.52 -14.41
C SER A 295 17.28 -2.98 -12.96
N ALA A 296 16.22 -2.83 -12.17
CA ALA A 296 16.20 -3.22 -10.76
C ALA A 296 14.79 -3.68 -10.36
N ALA A 297 14.72 -4.68 -9.48
CA ALA A 297 13.48 -5.10 -8.84
C ALA A 297 13.74 -5.56 -7.41
N ILE A 298 12.74 -5.42 -6.53
CA ILE A 298 12.86 -5.76 -5.11
C ILE A 298 11.62 -6.52 -4.62
N SER A 299 11.85 -7.46 -3.72
CA SER A 299 10.86 -8.18 -2.90
C SER A 299 11.17 -7.93 -1.43
N GLU A 300 10.42 -8.55 -0.50
CA GLU A 300 10.68 -8.41 0.93
C GLU A 300 12.08 -8.88 1.35
N LYS A 301 12.65 -9.89 0.68
CA LYS A 301 13.89 -10.55 1.11
C LYS A 301 14.98 -10.58 0.04
N ALA A 302 14.67 -10.24 -1.20
CA ALA A 302 15.60 -10.34 -2.31
C ALA A 302 15.45 -9.15 -3.26
N ALA A 303 16.56 -8.73 -3.85
CA ALA A 303 16.63 -7.71 -4.88
C ALA A 303 17.43 -8.25 -6.06
N ILE A 304 17.10 -7.81 -7.25
CA ILE A 304 17.79 -8.17 -8.49
C ILE A 304 18.18 -6.91 -9.24
N VAL A 305 19.40 -6.89 -9.75
CA VAL A 305 19.94 -5.77 -10.56
C VAL A 305 20.52 -6.32 -11.85
N GLY A 306 20.09 -5.76 -12.97
CA GLY A 306 20.55 -6.11 -14.30
C GLY A 306 21.82 -5.39 -14.73
N VAL A 307 22.51 -5.98 -15.70
CA VAL A 307 23.72 -5.48 -16.35
C VAL A 307 23.55 -5.68 -17.83
N LEU A 308 23.44 -4.59 -18.60
CA LEU A 308 23.05 -4.69 -20.01
C LEU A 308 24.08 -5.43 -20.86
N SER A 309 25.37 -5.16 -20.62
CA SER A 309 26.50 -5.74 -21.36
C SER A 309 27.42 -6.53 -20.44
N GLY A 310 26.89 -7.12 -19.37
CA GLY A 310 27.71 -7.82 -18.38
C GLY A 310 28.40 -9.06 -18.94
N ASP A 311 29.59 -9.33 -18.39
CA ASP A 311 30.50 -10.40 -18.84
C ASP A 311 30.43 -11.69 -18.01
N ALA A 312 29.47 -11.83 -17.08
CA ALA A 312 29.53 -12.88 -16.05
C ALA A 312 29.42 -14.31 -16.60
N SER A 313 28.72 -14.49 -17.72
CA SER A 313 28.56 -15.78 -18.40
C SER A 313 29.36 -15.84 -19.71
N GLN A 314 29.26 -14.78 -20.51
CA GLN A 314 30.02 -14.56 -21.75
C GLN A 314 30.19 -13.06 -21.97
N THR A 315 31.22 -12.68 -22.73
CA THR A 315 31.52 -11.27 -23.04
C THR A 315 30.35 -10.55 -23.69
N ASP A 316 29.96 -9.41 -23.12
CA ASP A 316 28.85 -8.55 -23.52
C ASP A 316 27.50 -9.27 -23.66
N ALA A 317 27.29 -10.43 -23.02
CA ALA A 317 26.03 -11.17 -23.12
C ALA A 317 24.92 -10.58 -22.24
N GLY A 318 25.30 -9.77 -21.26
CA GLY A 318 24.42 -9.31 -20.19
C GLY A 318 24.56 -10.17 -18.93
N SER A 319 24.17 -9.64 -17.79
CA SER A 319 24.20 -10.34 -16.49
C SER A 319 23.09 -9.86 -15.57
N ALA A 320 22.74 -10.65 -14.55
CA ALA A 320 21.84 -10.22 -13.49
C ALA A 320 22.35 -10.73 -12.13
N TYR A 321 22.43 -9.83 -11.16
CA TYR A 321 22.93 -10.10 -9.82
C TYR A 321 21.78 -10.08 -8.82
N ILE A 322 21.74 -11.07 -7.93
CA ILE A 322 20.77 -11.12 -6.84
C ILE A 322 21.45 -10.77 -5.53
N TYR A 323 20.75 -9.97 -4.73
CA TYR A 323 21.11 -9.64 -3.37
C TYR A 323 20.03 -10.19 -2.43
N GLN A 324 20.43 -10.89 -1.37
CA GLN A 324 19.52 -11.44 -0.38
C GLN A 324 19.66 -10.66 0.93
N LEU A 325 18.53 -10.28 1.52
CA LEU A 325 18.48 -9.66 2.84
C LEU A 325 18.69 -10.74 3.91
N GLU A 326 19.80 -10.63 4.63
CA GLU A 326 20.17 -11.47 5.76
C GLU A 326 20.33 -10.57 7.00
N GLY A 327 19.39 -10.70 7.95
CA GLY A 327 19.26 -9.75 9.05
C GLY A 327 18.87 -8.37 8.54
N LYS A 328 19.76 -7.38 8.71
CA LYS A 328 19.62 -6.02 8.16
C LYS A 328 20.59 -5.72 7.01
N THR A 329 21.27 -6.74 6.48
CA THR A 329 22.32 -6.55 5.47
C THR A 329 21.97 -7.25 4.17
N TRP A 330 22.21 -6.58 3.05
CA TRP A 330 22.05 -7.15 1.72
C TRP A 330 23.35 -7.83 1.30
N GLN A 331 23.27 -9.13 1.05
CA GLN A 331 24.40 -9.98 0.68
C GLN A 331 24.30 -10.37 -0.80
N GLU A 332 25.36 -10.13 -1.55
CA GLU A 332 25.46 -10.58 -2.96
C GLU A 332 25.43 -12.11 -3.02
N LYS A 333 24.60 -12.65 -3.91
CA LYS A 333 24.57 -14.06 -4.31
C LYS A 333 25.24 -14.22 -5.67
N PRO A 334 25.67 -15.44 -6.05
CA PRO A 334 26.22 -15.68 -7.38
C PRO A 334 25.32 -15.14 -8.49
N ALA A 335 25.94 -14.53 -9.51
CA ALA A 335 25.21 -14.01 -10.67
C ALA A 335 24.38 -15.11 -11.35
N LEU A 336 23.19 -14.74 -11.81
CA LEU A 336 22.30 -15.63 -12.53
C LEU A 336 22.94 -16.05 -13.86
N GLN A 337 22.98 -17.35 -14.09
CA GLN A 337 23.57 -17.95 -15.29
C GLN A 337 22.50 -18.16 -16.36
N HIS A 338 22.70 -17.68 -17.59
CA HIS A 338 21.86 -18.05 -18.74
C HIS A 338 22.54 -19.09 -19.63
N SER A 339 21.93 -20.26 -19.73
CA SER A 339 22.57 -21.47 -20.25
C SER A 339 22.98 -21.42 -21.74
N ASP A 340 22.27 -20.65 -22.55
CA ASP A 340 22.41 -20.56 -24.01
C ASP A 340 22.90 -19.18 -24.47
N GLY A 341 23.48 -18.43 -23.55
CA GLY A 341 23.88 -17.07 -23.76
C GLY A 341 24.84 -16.82 -24.89
N LYS A 342 24.71 -15.66 -25.53
CA LYS A 342 25.62 -15.19 -26.56
C LYS A 342 25.92 -13.72 -26.39
N LYS A 343 27.05 -13.31 -26.98
CA LYS A 343 27.46 -11.92 -27.08
C LYS A 343 26.31 -11.08 -27.64
N GLY A 344 25.93 -10.04 -26.91
CA GLY A 344 24.92 -9.07 -27.33
C GLY A 344 23.48 -9.45 -27.03
N ASP A 345 23.19 -10.58 -26.37
CA ASP A 345 21.81 -10.99 -26.03
C ASP A 345 21.09 -10.04 -25.06
N GLN A 346 21.85 -9.17 -24.37
CA GLN A 346 21.37 -8.20 -23.38
C GLN A 346 20.58 -8.82 -22.23
N PHE A 347 21.05 -9.97 -21.74
CA PHE A 347 20.49 -10.60 -20.54
C PHE A 347 20.57 -9.64 -19.33
N GLY A 348 19.46 -9.41 -18.65
CA GLY A 348 19.39 -8.42 -17.56
C GLY A 348 18.91 -7.04 -18.01
N CYS A 349 18.53 -6.85 -19.28
CA CYS A 349 17.92 -5.59 -19.73
C CYS A 349 16.62 -5.24 -19.00
N SER A 350 15.91 -6.26 -18.52
CA SER A 350 14.72 -6.14 -17.69
C SER A 350 14.71 -7.25 -16.63
N VAL A 351 14.28 -6.92 -15.41
CA VAL A 351 14.24 -7.86 -14.28
C VAL A 351 12.97 -7.67 -13.47
N ALA A 352 12.44 -8.75 -12.90
CA ALA A 352 11.34 -8.71 -11.96
C ALA A 352 11.47 -9.83 -10.93
N ILE A 353 10.93 -9.63 -9.73
CA ILE A 353 11.00 -10.62 -8.64
C ILE A 353 9.70 -10.65 -7.84
N SER A 354 9.17 -11.84 -7.55
CA SER A 354 8.01 -12.05 -6.68
C SER A 354 8.25 -13.28 -5.82
N GLY A 355 8.40 -13.07 -4.51
CA GLY A 355 8.78 -14.11 -3.56
C GLY A 355 10.08 -14.80 -3.99
N ASP A 356 9.99 -16.10 -4.24
CA ASP A 356 11.11 -16.97 -4.62
C ASP A 356 11.27 -17.14 -6.14
N ILE A 357 10.56 -16.37 -6.97
CA ILE A 357 10.74 -16.35 -8.43
C ILE A 357 11.33 -15.03 -8.90
N ALA A 358 12.35 -15.13 -9.75
CA ALA A 358 12.92 -14.02 -10.50
C ALA A 358 12.77 -14.27 -12.00
N ILE A 359 12.51 -13.21 -12.75
CA ILE A 359 12.41 -13.20 -14.21
C ILE A 359 13.46 -12.26 -14.75
N VAL A 360 14.17 -12.68 -15.80
CA VAL A 360 15.19 -11.88 -16.47
C VAL A 360 14.97 -11.91 -17.98
N GLY A 361 14.88 -10.73 -18.59
CA GLY A 361 14.78 -10.56 -20.04
C GLY A 361 16.13 -10.49 -20.73
N ALA A 362 16.16 -10.97 -21.98
CA ALA A 362 17.27 -10.85 -22.92
C ALA A 362 16.69 -10.47 -24.29
N GLN A 363 16.43 -9.19 -24.51
CA GLN A 363 15.64 -8.70 -25.65
C GLN A 363 16.32 -8.85 -27.01
N GLU A 364 17.63 -9.08 -27.03
CA GLU A 364 18.41 -9.29 -28.26
C GLU A 364 18.66 -10.78 -28.55
N ALA A 365 18.28 -11.67 -27.64
CA ALA A 365 18.55 -13.09 -27.74
C ALA A 365 17.95 -13.71 -29.01
N ASP A 366 18.75 -14.51 -29.70
CA ASP A 366 18.33 -15.18 -30.91
C ASP A 366 17.49 -16.44 -30.61
N ALA A 367 16.60 -16.78 -31.54
CA ALA A 367 16.03 -18.11 -31.66
C ALA A 367 16.48 -18.76 -32.99
N PRO A 368 16.42 -20.10 -33.14
CA PRO A 368 16.77 -20.75 -34.39
C PRO A 368 16.05 -20.15 -35.60
N GLY A 369 16.81 -19.56 -36.53
CA GLY A 369 16.29 -18.91 -37.73
C GLY A 369 15.58 -17.57 -37.49
N LYS A 370 15.59 -17.04 -36.27
CA LYS A 370 14.89 -15.81 -35.90
C LYS A 370 15.77 -14.91 -35.02
N PRO A 371 16.65 -14.11 -35.63
CA PRO A 371 17.54 -13.24 -34.89
C PRO A 371 16.74 -12.20 -34.10
N HIS A 372 17.23 -11.81 -32.93
CA HIS A 372 16.67 -10.68 -32.18
C HIS A 372 15.20 -10.84 -31.78
N MET A 373 14.68 -12.08 -31.77
CA MET A 373 13.34 -12.35 -31.25
C MET A 373 13.23 -11.96 -29.79
N GLY A 374 14.29 -12.18 -29.03
CA GLY A 374 14.34 -12.05 -27.59
C GLY A 374 13.93 -13.33 -26.86
N ALA A 375 14.26 -13.39 -25.58
CA ALA A 375 13.98 -14.50 -24.67
C ALA A 375 13.79 -14.01 -23.24
N VAL A 376 13.12 -14.82 -22.41
CA VAL A 376 12.98 -14.59 -20.97
C VAL A 376 13.34 -15.84 -20.20
N TYR A 377 14.09 -15.66 -19.11
CA TYR A 377 14.57 -16.73 -18.24
C TYR A 377 13.92 -16.64 -16.87
N ILE A 378 13.45 -17.77 -16.35
CA ILE A 378 12.85 -17.85 -15.02
C ILE A 378 13.82 -18.53 -14.07
N TYR A 379 13.97 -17.97 -12.88
CA TYR A 379 14.79 -18.53 -11.81
C TYR A 379 13.95 -18.77 -10.57
N GLN A 380 14.20 -19.89 -9.89
CA GLN A 380 13.58 -20.25 -8.62
C GLN A 380 14.64 -20.28 -7.53
N ASN A 381 14.36 -19.59 -6.44
CA ASN A 381 15.12 -19.70 -5.21
C ASN A 381 14.75 -21.00 -4.49
N GLN A 382 15.76 -21.79 -4.16
CA GLN A 382 15.65 -23.01 -3.37
C GLN A 382 16.67 -22.94 -2.24
N GLY A 383 16.22 -22.49 -1.06
CA GLY A 383 17.08 -22.37 0.13
C GLY A 383 18.25 -21.40 -0.04
N GLY A 384 18.05 -20.29 -0.76
CA GLY A 384 19.08 -19.27 -1.01
C GLY A 384 19.89 -19.47 -2.28
N THR A 385 19.65 -20.56 -3.03
CA THR A 385 20.26 -20.82 -4.33
C THR A 385 19.26 -20.58 -5.45
N TRP A 386 19.60 -19.69 -6.38
CA TRP A 386 18.76 -19.37 -7.53
C TRP A 386 19.13 -20.23 -8.73
N THR A 387 18.16 -20.96 -9.27
CA THR A 387 18.38 -21.91 -10.39
C THR A 387 17.40 -21.65 -11.53
N GLN A 388 17.90 -21.69 -12.77
CA GLN A 388 17.07 -21.53 -13.96
C GLN A 388 16.03 -22.66 -14.04
N GLN A 389 14.79 -22.31 -14.32
CA GLN A 389 13.66 -23.23 -14.49
C GLN A 389 13.39 -23.47 -15.96
N GLY A 390 13.73 -24.67 -16.44
CA GLY A 390 13.44 -25.12 -17.79
C GLY A 390 14.12 -24.30 -18.89
N ALA A 391 13.58 -24.39 -20.10
CA ALA A 391 14.05 -23.65 -21.25
C ALA A 391 13.58 -22.18 -21.20
N PRO A 392 14.31 -21.23 -21.81
CA PRO A 392 13.85 -19.85 -21.97
C PRO A 392 12.46 -19.77 -22.61
N LEU A 393 11.64 -18.87 -22.07
CA LEU A 393 10.32 -18.53 -22.61
C LEU A 393 10.49 -17.70 -23.89
N ARG A 394 9.67 -18.03 -24.88
CA ARG A 394 9.54 -17.32 -26.14
C ARG A 394 8.07 -17.33 -26.58
N PRO A 395 7.59 -16.29 -27.27
CA PRO A 395 6.22 -16.24 -27.75
C PRO A 395 6.04 -17.24 -28.91
N SER A 396 4.89 -17.93 -28.94
CA SER A 396 4.60 -18.96 -29.94
C SER A 396 4.62 -18.43 -31.38
N ASP A 397 4.27 -17.15 -31.56
CA ASP A 397 4.22 -16.43 -32.83
C ASP A 397 5.39 -15.46 -33.04
N GLY A 398 6.44 -15.53 -32.19
CA GLY A 398 7.58 -14.62 -32.25
C GLY A 398 8.28 -14.59 -33.61
N LYS A 399 8.71 -13.41 -34.02
CA LYS A 399 9.42 -13.11 -35.27
C LYS A 399 10.73 -12.38 -35.01
N ASN A 400 11.44 -12.08 -36.09
CA ASN A 400 12.73 -11.41 -36.05
C ASN A 400 12.55 -9.99 -35.53
N GLY A 401 13.36 -9.60 -34.55
CA GLY A 401 13.36 -8.22 -34.04
C GLY A 401 12.17 -7.85 -33.17
N ASP A 402 11.31 -8.79 -32.74
CA ASP A 402 10.15 -8.49 -31.89
C ASP A 402 10.54 -7.94 -30.51
N ARG A 403 11.79 -8.18 -30.06
CA ARG A 403 12.34 -7.77 -28.76
C ARG A 403 11.57 -8.29 -27.55
N PHE A 404 11.14 -9.55 -27.61
CA PHE A 404 10.51 -10.22 -26.48
C PHE A 404 11.43 -10.21 -25.25
N GLY A 405 10.89 -9.82 -24.09
CA GLY A 405 11.69 -9.64 -22.88
C GLY A 405 12.28 -8.25 -22.69
N CYS A 406 11.92 -7.27 -23.54
CA CYS A 406 12.31 -5.87 -23.33
C CYS A 406 11.77 -5.27 -22.02
N SER A 407 10.65 -5.81 -21.54
CA SER A 407 10.04 -5.47 -20.25
C SER A 407 9.42 -6.74 -19.66
N VAL A 408 9.54 -6.91 -18.34
CA VAL A 408 9.02 -8.08 -17.62
C VAL A 408 8.42 -7.63 -16.29
N ALA A 409 7.32 -8.26 -15.88
CA ALA A 409 6.80 -8.16 -14.52
C ALA A 409 6.16 -9.48 -14.09
N ILE A 410 6.07 -9.71 -12.79
CA ILE A 410 5.55 -10.95 -12.20
C ILE A 410 4.70 -10.65 -10.95
N SER A 411 3.57 -11.34 -10.83
CA SER A 411 2.77 -11.38 -9.61
C SER A 411 2.39 -12.82 -9.31
N GLY A 412 3.04 -13.42 -8.29
CA GLY A 412 2.87 -14.83 -7.96
C GLY A 412 3.23 -15.73 -9.14
N ASP A 413 2.22 -16.42 -9.68
CA ASP A 413 2.36 -17.40 -10.77
C ASP A 413 2.07 -16.82 -12.16
N ILE A 414 1.87 -15.50 -12.28
CA ILE A 414 1.59 -14.83 -13.55
C ILE A 414 2.76 -13.93 -13.93
N ALA A 415 3.28 -14.10 -15.14
CA ALA A 415 4.29 -13.25 -15.75
C ALA A 415 3.70 -12.51 -16.95
N ILE A 416 4.04 -11.23 -17.08
CA ILE A 416 3.69 -10.37 -18.22
C ILE A 416 4.99 -9.92 -18.89
N ILE A 417 5.08 -10.11 -20.21
CA ILE A 417 6.32 -9.92 -20.95
C ILE A 417 6.05 -9.10 -22.22
N GLY A 418 6.77 -8.00 -22.38
CA GLY A 418 6.68 -7.14 -23.56
C GLY A 418 7.52 -7.60 -24.74
N ALA A 419 7.01 -7.35 -25.94
CA ALA A 419 7.68 -7.44 -27.23
C ALA A 419 7.35 -6.17 -28.02
N LYS A 420 7.97 -5.05 -27.61
CA LYS A 420 7.59 -3.70 -28.05
C LYS A 420 7.72 -3.47 -29.55
N GLN A 421 8.47 -4.31 -30.28
CA GLN A 421 8.69 -4.20 -31.72
C GLN A 421 7.94 -5.26 -32.53
N ALA A 422 7.06 -6.04 -31.89
CA ALA A 422 6.27 -7.03 -32.61
C ALA A 422 5.35 -6.38 -33.66
N ASP A 423 5.33 -6.97 -34.84
CA ASP A 423 4.37 -6.62 -35.90
C ASP A 423 3.02 -7.30 -35.63
N VAL A 424 1.96 -6.50 -35.57
CA VAL A 424 0.59 -6.95 -35.23
C VAL A 424 -0.35 -6.53 -36.35
N ASP A 425 -1.06 -7.49 -36.96
CA ASP A 425 -2.09 -7.24 -37.98
C ASP A 425 -1.65 -6.31 -39.13
N GLY A 426 -0.39 -6.43 -39.54
CA GLY A 426 0.22 -5.61 -40.60
C GLY A 426 0.74 -4.23 -40.14
N LYS A 427 0.59 -3.90 -38.85
CA LYS A 427 1.11 -2.68 -38.23
C LYS A 427 2.53 -2.93 -37.72
N GLY A 428 3.48 -2.19 -38.30
CA GLY A 428 4.91 -2.40 -38.07
C GLY A 428 5.36 -1.85 -36.72
N ASN A 429 6.10 -2.65 -35.94
CA ASN A 429 6.54 -2.30 -34.58
C ASN A 429 5.43 -1.73 -33.69
N ALA A 430 4.21 -2.22 -33.86
CA ALA A 430 3.08 -1.78 -33.05
C ALA A 430 3.28 -2.22 -31.59
N GLY A 431 3.82 -3.42 -31.40
CA GLY A 431 4.14 -4.01 -30.10
C GLY A 431 3.05 -4.95 -29.61
N ALA A 432 3.45 -5.92 -28.80
CA ALA A 432 2.58 -6.89 -28.17
C ALA A 432 3.08 -7.24 -26.76
N VAL A 433 2.18 -7.78 -25.95
CA VAL A 433 2.51 -8.31 -24.62
C VAL A 433 2.00 -9.74 -24.50
N TYR A 434 2.72 -10.59 -23.77
CA TYR A 434 2.35 -11.99 -23.60
C TYR A 434 2.23 -12.33 -22.12
N ILE A 435 1.15 -13.02 -21.77
CA ILE A 435 0.90 -13.55 -20.44
C ILE A 435 1.37 -15.00 -20.39
N PHE A 436 2.23 -15.31 -19.42
CA PHE A 436 2.63 -16.65 -19.08
C PHE A 436 2.11 -17.01 -17.69
N GLN A 437 1.56 -18.22 -17.57
CA GLN A 437 1.06 -18.76 -16.30
C GLN A 437 1.91 -19.96 -15.89
N ARG A 438 2.30 -19.98 -14.63
CA ARG A 438 2.97 -21.11 -13.99
C ARG A 438 1.96 -22.16 -13.53
N GLN A 439 2.26 -23.43 -13.83
CA GLN A 439 1.60 -24.60 -13.27
C GLN A 439 2.68 -25.58 -12.81
N GLY A 440 2.85 -25.73 -11.49
CA GLY A 440 4.00 -26.46 -10.93
C GLY A 440 5.31 -25.76 -11.28
N ALA A 441 6.23 -26.44 -11.96
CA ALA A 441 7.49 -25.84 -12.45
C ALA A 441 7.42 -25.32 -13.90
N THR A 442 6.29 -25.50 -14.58
CA THR A 442 6.16 -25.20 -16.01
C THR A 442 5.48 -23.85 -16.22
N TRP A 443 6.03 -23.03 -17.11
CA TRP A 443 5.42 -21.78 -17.56
C TRP A 443 4.85 -21.96 -18.97
N THR A 444 3.61 -21.52 -19.16
CA THR A 444 2.89 -21.67 -20.43
C THR A 444 2.31 -20.34 -20.87
N GLN A 445 2.46 -19.99 -22.15
CA GLN A 445 1.80 -18.81 -22.72
C GLN A 445 0.28 -19.02 -22.69
N GLN A 446 -0.43 -18.12 -22.02
CA GLN A 446 -1.90 -18.14 -21.93
C GLN A 446 -2.54 -17.22 -22.96
N GLN A 447 -1.98 -16.03 -23.15
CA GLN A 447 -2.62 -14.99 -23.96
C GLN A 447 -1.60 -14.04 -24.56
N LYS A 448 -1.90 -13.52 -25.75
CA LYS A 448 -1.27 -12.34 -26.35
C LYS A 448 -2.21 -11.15 -26.17
N LEU A 449 -1.70 -10.04 -25.68
CA LEU A 449 -2.40 -8.79 -25.46
C LEU A 449 -1.92 -7.74 -26.47
N THR A 450 -2.85 -6.96 -26.97
CA THR A 450 -2.66 -5.83 -27.88
C THR A 450 -3.64 -4.73 -27.47
N ALA A 451 -3.29 -3.47 -27.71
CA ALA A 451 -4.24 -2.38 -27.52
C ALA A 451 -5.36 -2.40 -28.57
N SER A 452 -6.57 -2.00 -28.19
CA SER A 452 -7.75 -1.94 -29.07
C SER A 452 -7.62 -0.90 -30.20
N ASP A 453 -6.84 0.15 -29.96
CA ASP A 453 -6.56 1.27 -30.86
C ASP A 453 -5.10 1.28 -31.33
N LEU A 454 -4.41 0.14 -31.22
CA LEU A 454 -3.00 -0.03 -31.51
C LEU A 454 -2.63 0.43 -32.93
N GLU A 455 -1.63 1.30 -33.08
CA GLU A 455 -1.08 1.75 -34.34
C GLU A 455 0.41 1.39 -34.54
N SER A 456 0.89 1.56 -35.78
CA SER A 456 2.30 1.30 -36.09
C SER A 456 3.21 2.21 -35.29
N ARG A 457 4.27 1.64 -34.70
CA ARG A 457 5.26 2.33 -33.85
C ARG A 457 4.73 2.86 -32.52
N ASP A 458 3.58 2.41 -32.04
CA ASP A 458 3.11 2.76 -30.69
C ASP A 458 4.02 2.20 -29.59
N PHE A 459 4.76 1.13 -29.91
CA PHE A 459 5.63 0.37 -29.01
C PHE A 459 4.91 -0.14 -27.76
N PHE A 460 3.70 -0.65 -27.95
CA PHE A 460 2.92 -1.30 -26.90
C PHE A 460 3.74 -2.45 -26.27
N GLY A 461 3.87 -2.43 -24.94
CA GLY A 461 4.74 -3.36 -24.21
C GLY A 461 6.15 -2.84 -23.96
N CYS A 462 6.44 -1.56 -24.23
CA CYS A 462 7.72 -0.97 -23.87
C CYS A 462 7.97 -0.96 -22.35
N SER A 463 6.89 -0.88 -21.56
CA SER A 463 6.89 -1.05 -20.11
C SER A 463 5.67 -1.89 -19.70
N VAL A 464 5.82 -2.73 -18.68
CA VAL A 464 4.74 -3.58 -18.15
C VAL A 464 4.83 -3.64 -16.62
N ALA A 465 3.67 -3.71 -15.98
CA ALA A 465 3.57 -3.97 -14.54
C ALA A 465 2.31 -4.81 -14.25
N ILE A 466 2.34 -5.61 -13.18
CA ILE A 466 1.22 -6.47 -12.78
C ILE A 466 1.10 -6.52 -11.25
N SER A 467 -0.13 -6.46 -10.74
CA SER A 467 -0.46 -6.67 -9.34
C SER A 467 -1.73 -7.51 -9.23
N GLY A 468 -1.57 -8.78 -8.86
CA GLY A 468 -2.66 -9.75 -8.83
C GLY A 468 -3.30 -9.90 -10.22
N GLU A 469 -4.55 -9.50 -10.31
CA GLU A 469 -5.40 -9.64 -11.50
C GLU A 469 -5.42 -8.40 -12.39
N VAL A 470 -4.59 -7.39 -12.10
CA VAL A 470 -4.53 -6.14 -12.88
C VAL A 470 -3.14 -5.94 -13.45
N ALA A 471 -3.07 -5.59 -14.73
CA ALA A 471 -1.83 -5.26 -15.42
C ALA A 471 -1.91 -3.88 -16.08
N ILE A 472 -0.77 -3.21 -16.17
CA ILE A 472 -0.59 -1.95 -16.89
C ILE A 472 0.45 -2.17 -17.98
N VAL A 473 0.15 -1.70 -19.19
CA VAL A 473 1.04 -1.79 -20.34
C VAL A 473 1.24 -0.40 -20.95
N GLY A 474 2.49 0.05 -21.04
CA GLY A 474 2.85 1.29 -21.71
C GLY A 474 2.94 1.16 -23.22
N ALA A 475 2.57 2.22 -23.92
CA ALA A 475 2.76 2.45 -25.35
C ALA A 475 3.29 3.88 -25.53
N SER A 476 4.58 4.07 -25.26
CA SER A 476 5.20 5.39 -25.11
C SER A 476 5.17 6.28 -26.36
N GLN A 477 4.84 5.72 -27.53
CA GLN A 477 4.80 6.46 -28.79
C GLN A 477 3.40 6.59 -29.38
N ALA A 478 2.38 6.07 -28.67
CA ALA A 478 0.99 6.18 -29.08
C ALA A 478 0.56 7.65 -29.23
N ALA A 479 -0.31 7.91 -30.19
CA ALA A 479 -0.93 9.22 -30.33
C ALA A 479 -1.99 9.45 -29.24
N ALA A 480 -2.19 10.71 -28.87
CA ALA A 480 -3.29 11.13 -27.99
C ALA A 480 -4.32 11.97 -28.77
N PRO A 481 -5.57 12.07 -28.27
CA PRO A 481 -6.61 12.88 -28.87
C PRO A 481 -6.17 14.33 -29.15
N GLY A 482 -6.74 14.92 -30.21
CA GLY A 482 -6.37 16.27 -30.67
C GLY A 482 -5.12 16.30 -31.57
N GLY A 483 -4.70 15.15 -32.11
CA GLY A 483 -3.59 15.07 -33.09
C GLY A 483 -2.19 15.12 -32.47
N LYS A 484 -2.07 14.78 -31.19
CA LYS A 484 -0.81 14.82 -30.45
C LYS A 484 -0.03 13.52 -30.69
N THR A 485 1.01 13.58 -31.49
CA THR A 485 1.84 12.42 -31.85
C THR A 485 2.89 12.14 -30.78
N TYR A 486 3.22 10.87 -30.53
CA TYR A 486 4.26 10.48 -29.56
C TYR A 486 3.97 10.98 -28.12
N ALA A 487 2.71 11.28 -27.83
CA ALA A 487 2.28 11.70 -26.49
C ALA A 487 2.34 10.53 -25.51
N GLY A 488 2.05 9.33 -26.00
CA GLY A 488 2.06 8.09 -25.24
C GLY A 488 0.70 7.72 -24.63
N ALA A 489 0.62 6.47 -24.19
CA ALA A 489 -0.56 5.89 -23.54
C ALA A 489 -0.14 4.80 -22.55
N ALA A 490 -1.00 4.52 -21.56
CA ALA A 490 -0.90 3.32 -20.74
C ALA A 490 -2.25 2.61 -20.67
N TYR A 491 -2.27 1.30 -20.85
CA TYR A 491 -3.49 0.50 -20.95
C TYR A 491 -3.63 -0.40 -19.73
N ILE A 492 -4.83 -0.46 -19.17
CA ILE A 492 -5.15 -1.37 -18.08
C ILE A 492 -5.77 -2.64 -18.65
N PHE A 493 -5.27 -3.79 -18.21
CA PHE A 493 -5.88 -5.09 -18.44
C PHE A 493 -6.31 -5.70 -17.12
N GLN A 494 -7.53 -6.22 -17.07
CA GLN A 494 -8.10 -6.92 -15.94
C GLN A 494 -8.27 -8.40 -16.30
N LEU A 495 -7.84 -9.30 -15.41
CA LEU A 495 -8.16 -10.71 -15.51
C LEU A 495 -9.60 -10.92 -15.08
N GLU A 496 -10.44 -11.41 -15.98
CA GLU A 496 -11.82 -11.80 -15.71
C GLU A 496 -11.97 -13.30 -15.98
N GLY A 497 -12.15 -14.08 -14.92
CA GLY A 497 -12.14 -15.53 -14.99
C GLY A 497 -10.76 -16.07 -15.39
N LYS A 498 -10.57 -16.34 -16.68
CA LYS A 498 -9.29 -16.84 -17.24
C LYS A 498 -8.78 -16.00 -18.42
N THR A 499 -9.40 -14.87 -18.68
CA THR A 499 -9.11 -14.04 -19.85
C THR A 499 -8.78 -12.64 -19.40
N TRP A 500 -7.64 -12.13 -19.87
CA TRP A 500 -7.27 -10.74 -19.70
C TRP A 500 -8.03 -9.89 -20.70
N GLN A 501 -8.74 -8.87 -20.21
CA GLN A 501 -9.51 -7.94 -21.01
C GLN A 501 -8.99 -6.53 -20.79
N GLN A 502 -8.87 -5.76 -21.87
CA GLN A 502 -8.53 -4.36 -21.77
C GLN A 502 -9.70 -3.59 -21.16
N GLN A 503 -9.45 -2.73 -20.18
CA GLN A 503 -10.44 -1.75 -19.74
C GLN A 503 -10.70 -0.71 -20.84
N ALA A 504 -11.84 -0.01 -20.76
CA ALA A 504 -12.26 0.94 -21.78
C ALA A 504 -11.30 2.13 -21.87
N GLY A 505 -10.60 2.24 -23.01
CA GLY A 505 -9.66 3.32 -23.32
C GLY A 505 -8.32 3.25 -22.56
N PRO A 506 -7.30 3.97 -23.03
CA PRO A 506 -6.05 4.14 -22.29
C PRO A 506 -6.18 5.15 -21.14
N LEU A 507 -5.32 5.02 -20.15
CA LEU A 507 -4.97 6.14 -19.27
C LEU A 507 -4.21 7.17 -20.10
N GLN A 508 -4.80 8.37 -20.23
CA GLN A 508 -4.17 9.53 -20.84
C GLN A 508 -4.59 10.78 -20.06
N PRO A 509 -3.67 11.43 -19.31
CA PRO A 509 -3.99 12.67 -18.62
C PRO A 509 -4.26 13.80 -19.64
N PRO A 510 -5.23 14.69 -19.39
CA PRO A 510 -5.67 15.70 -20.37
C PRO A 510 -4.57 16.68 -20.80
N GLN A 511 -3.56 16.87 -19.95
CA GLN A 511 -2.41 17.75 -20.15
C GLN A 511 -1.32 17.19 -21.08
N LEU A 512 -1.38 15.92 -21.48
CA LEU A 512 -0.35 15.34 -22.35
C LEU A 512 -0.14 16.19 -23.61
N GLN A 513 1.10 16.38 -24.01
CA GLN A 513 1.51 17.03 -25.26
C GLN A 513 2.20 16.01 -26.18
N SER A 514 2.44 16.42 -27.42
CA SER A 514 3.26 15.63 -28.34
C SER A 514 4.66 15.43 -27.76
N ASN A 515 5.21 14.22 -27.93
CA ASN A 515 6.52 13.79 -27.44
C ASN A 515 6.67 13.55 -25.94
N ASP A 516 5.64 13.76 -25.10
CA ASP A 516 5.71 13.53 -23.65
C ASP A 516 6.16 12.11 -23.27
N SER A 517 5.95 11.14 -24.17
CA SER A 517 6.32 9.74 -24.00
C SER A 517 5.66 9.06 -22.79
N PHE A 518 4.41 9.42 -22.48
CA PHE A 518 3.63 8.82 -21.41
C PHE A 518 3.52 7.30 -21.56
N GLY A 519 3.75 6.57 -20.48
CA GLY A 519 3.82 5.10 -20.51
C GLY A 519 5.22 4.57 -20.85
N CYS A 520 6.25 5.41 -20.90
CA CYS A 520 7.65 4.94 -21.00
C CYS A 520 8.06 4.12 -19.76
N SER A 521 7.44 4.38 -18.61
CA SER A 521 7.57 3.59 -17.39
C SER A 521 6.22 3.49 -16.70
N VAL A 522 5.90 2.30 -16.15
CA VAL A 522 4.65 2.03 -15.45
C VAL A 522 4.93 1.18 -14.21
N ALA A 523 4.18 1.40 -13.14
CA ALA A 523 4.16 0.52 -11.98
C ALA A 523 2.76 0.47 -11.35
N ILE A 524 2.43 -0.66 -10.72
CA ILE A 524 1.14 -0.89 -10.07
C ILE A 524 1.33 -1.67 -8.77
N SER A 525 0.60 -1.27 -7.74
CA SER A 525 0.51 -1.97 -6.46
C SER A 525 -0.93 -1.89 -5.97
N LYS A 526 -1.64 -3.02 -6.06
CA LYS A 526 -3.06 -3.15 -5.68
C LYS A 526 -3.93 -2.07 -6.34
N LYS A 527 -4.37 -1.08 -5.57
CA LYS A 527 -5.25 0.02 -6.03
C LYS A 527 -4.49 1.26 -6.48
N MET A 528 -3.17 1.24 -6.48
CA MET A 528 -2.33 2.38 -6.85
C MET A 528 -1.55 2.07 -8.12
N ALA A 529 -1.47 3.05 -9.02
CA ALA A 529 -0.68 2.97 -10.23
C ALA A 529 0.09 4.27 -10.43
N ILE A 530 1.25 4.18 -11.06
CA ILE A 530 2.03 5.34 -11.48
C ILE A 530 2.51 5.16 -12.91
N VAL A 531 2.45 6.24 -13.69
CA VAL A 531 2.90 6.27 -15.07
C VAL A 531 3.83 7.45 -15.29
N GLY A 532 5.00 7.19 -15.87
CA GLY A 532 5.99 8.22 -16.23
C GLY A 532 5.77 8.77 -17.64
N ALA A 533 6.17 10.03 -17.82
CA ALA A 533 6.26 10.76 -19.09
C ALA A 533 7.57 11.55 -19.07
N ASN A 534 8.68 10.87 -19.34
CA ASN A 534 10.03 11.40 -19.13
C ASN A 534 10.42 12.54 -20.07
N GLN A 535 9.67 12.74 -21.15
CA GLN A 535 9.83 13.86 -22.07
C GLN A 535 8.74 14.91 -21.90
N GLY A 536 7.91 14.78 -20.86
CA GLY A 536 6.88 15.76 -20.54
C GLY A 536 7.48 17.13 -20.21
N ASP A 537 6.89 18.17 -20.77
CA ASP A 537 7.26 19.54 -20.43
C ASP A 537 6.67 19.94 -19.07
N ALA A 538 7.49 20.56 -18.22
CA ALA A 538 7.11 20.93 -16.85
C ALA A 538 7.29 22.42 -16.61
N ALA A 539 6.22 23.16 -16.30
CA ALA A 539 6.30 24.58 -15.92
C ALA A 539 7.18 25.46 -16.84
N GLY A 540 7.16 25.19 -18.16
CA GLY A 540 7.98 25.89 -19.16
C GLY A 540 9.40 25.33 -19.37
N LYS A 541 9.75 24.21 -18.74
CA LYS A 541 11.02 23.48 -18.88
C LYS A 541 10.82 22.30 -19.82
N THR A 542 11.59 22.29 -20.90
CA THR A 542 11.48 21.27 -21.96
C THR A 542 12.05 19.94 -21.49
N ASN A 543 11.33 18.83 -21.68
CA ASN A 543 11.76 17.48 -21.28
C ASN A 543 12.21 17.35 -19.80
N ALA A 544 11.69 18.20 -18.91
CA ALA A 544 11.98 18.06 -17.48
C ALA A 544 11.39 16.76 -16.93
N GLY A 545 10.30 16.29 -17.54
CA GLY A 545 9.61 15.05 -17.24
C GLY A 545 8.41 15.23 -16.30
N ALA A 546 7.58 14.19 -16.23
CA ALA A 546 6.40 14.16 -15.38
C ALA A 546 6.08 12.72 -14.95
N ALA A 547 5.35 12.58 -13.84
CA ALA A 547 4.73 11.31 -13.45
C ALA A 547 3.31 11.51 -12.91
N TYR A 548 2.47 10.49 -13.04
CA TYR A 548 1.03 10.56 -12.79
C TYR A 548 0.60 9.38 -11.93
N ILE A 549 0.01 9.65 -10.77
CA ILE A 549 -0.52 8.63 -9.88
C ILE A 549 -2.02 8.48 -10.10
N TYR A 550 -2.45 7.22 -10.24
CA TYR A 550 -3.85 6.84 -10.36
C TYR A 550 -4.24 5.94 -9.18
N GLN A 551 -5.48 6.10 -8.72
CA GLN A 551 -6.10 5.23 -7.73
C GLN A 551 -7.33 4.56 -8.31
N LEU A 552 -7.48 3.27 -8.03
CA LEU A 552 -8.67 2.51 -8.38
C LEU A 552 -9.82 2.84 -7.42
N GLU A 553 -10.85 3.50 -7.95
CA GLU A 553 -12.09 3.83 -7.26
C GLU A 553 -13.27 3.10 -7.93
N GLY A 554 -13.86 2.14 -7.21
CA GLY A 554 -14.78 1.18 -7.82
C GLY A 554 -14.06 0.36 -8.89
N GLU A 555 -14.50 0.48 -10.14
CA GLU A 555 -13.90 -0.19 -11.31
C GLU A 555 -13.02 0.75 -12.15
N ASN A 556 -12.92 2.03 -11.78
CA ASN A 556 -12.28 3.06 -12.60
C ASN A 556 -10.97 3.56 -11.96
N TRP A 557 -9.92 3.64 -12.77
CA TRP A 557 -8.68 4.30 -12.40
C TRP A 557 -8.83 5.83 -12.52
N GLN A 558 -8.79 6.51 -11.39
CA GLN A 558 -8.89 7.96 -11.29
C GLN A 558 -7.50 8.56 -11.10
N LEU A 559 -7.16 9.58 -11.90
CA LEU A 559 -5.97 10.39 -11.65
C LEU A 559 -6.14 11.10 -10.30
N LEU A 560 -5.21 10.91 -9.37
CA LEU A 560 -5.33 11.48 -8.02
C LEU A 560 -4.99 12.98 -7.96
N ASN A 561 -4.06 13.43 -8.78
CA ASN A 561 -3.57 14.81 -8.76
C ASN A 561 -4.49 15.79 -9.53
N LYS A 562 -5.81 15.73 -9.31
CA LYS A 562 -6.80 16.50 -10.10
C LYS A 562 -6.68 18.03 -9.89
N PRO A 563 -6.82 18.88 -10.93
CA PRO A 563 -6.77 18.59 -12.37
C PRO A 563 -5.58 19.22 -13.10
N THR A 564 -4.63 19.92 -12.46
CA THR A 564 -3.72 20.81 -13.22
C THR A 564 -2.24 20.49 -13.21
N GLN A 565 -1.69 19.64 -12.32
CA GLN A 565 -0.24 19.43 -12.30
C GLN A 565 0.14 17.96 -12.01
N PRO A 566 0.90 17.29 -12.91
CA PRO A 566 1.53 16.03 -12.59
C PRO A 566 2.54 16.16 -11.44
N LEU A 567 3.09 15.04 -10.97
CA LEU A 567 4.26 15.07 -10.09
C LEU A 567 5.41 15.72 -10.86
N GLN A 568 5.76 16.94 -10.44
CA GLN A 568 6.82 17.76 -11.03
C GLN A 568 7.50 18.53 -9.89
N PRO A 569 8.52 17.95 -9.23
CA PRO A 569 9.33 18.67 -8.26
C PRO A 569 9.80 20.03 -8.83
N PRO A 570 9.60 21.15 -8.12
CA PRO A 570 9.93 22.49 -8.63
C PRO A 570 11.41 22.68 -8.97
N GLU A 571 12.28 21.89 -8.36
CA GLU A 571 13.73 21.85 -8.57
C GLU A 571 14.16 21.26 -9.92
N LEU A 572 13.30 20.50 -10.61
CA LEU A 572 13.64 19.88 -11.92
C LEU A 572 14.08 20.93 -12.94
N GLN A 573 15.05 20.63 -13.78
CA GLN A 573 15.50 21.44 -14.91
C GLN A 573 15.11 20.81 -16.25
N SER A 574 15.33 21.55 -17.34
CA SER A 574 15.10 21.01 -18.68
C SER A 574 16.03 19.82 -18.95
N ASN A 575 15.48 18.74 -19.49
CA ASN A 575 16.16 17.47 -19.77
C ASN A 575 16.56 16.63 -18.54
N ASP A 576 15.98 16.87 -17.36
CA ASP A 576 16.19 16.00 -16.19
C ASP A 576 15.60 14.58 -16.35
N LEU A 577 14.64 14.42 -17.28
CA LEU A 577 13.98 13.16 -17.61
C LEU A 577 13.21 12.52 -16.43
N PHE A 578 12.59 13.33 -15.59
CA PHE A 578 11.77 12.83 -14.48
C PHE A 578 10.62 11.93 -14.97
N GLY A 579 10.47 10.75 -14.36
CA GLY A 579 9.53 9.74 -14.85
C GLY A 579 10.15 8.74 -15.84
N CYS A 580 11.46 8.80 -16.08
CA CYS A 580 12.18 7.77 -16.85
C CYS A 580 12.06 6.38 -16.22
N SER A 581 11.94 6.32 -14.90
CA SER A 581 11.64 5.11 -14.14
C SER A 581 10.69 5.44 -12.99
N VAL A 582 9.73 4.55 -12.71
CA VAL A 582 8.75 4.71 -11.66
C VAL A 582 8.54 3.40 -10.91
N ALA A 583 8.29 3.47 -9.61
CA ALA A 583 7.84 2.35 -8.81
C ALA A 583 6.86 2.82 -7.72
N ILE A 584 5.91 1.98 -7.34
CA ILE A 584 4.88 2.34 -6.35
C ILE A 584 4.51 1.16 -5.45
N SER A 585 4.22 1.48 -4.20
CA SER A 585 3.55 0.66 -3.20
C SER A 585 2.26 1.37 -2.75
N GLU A 586 1.50 0.82 -1.80
CA GLU A 586 0.32 1.52 -1.28
C GLU A 586 0.62 2.86 -0.57
N GLU A 587 1.84 3.02 -0.05
CA GLU A 587 2.23 4.16 0.81
C GLU A 587 3.32 5.05 0.20
N VAL A 588 4.09 4.51 -0.74
CA VAL A 588 5.33 5.12 -1.26
C VAL A 588 5.37 4.99 -2.77
N ALA A 589 5.61 6.09 -3.47
CA ALA A 589 5.97 6.11 -4.87
C ALA A 589 7.37 6.70 -5.02
N ILE A 590 8.19 6.12 -5.90
CA ILE A 590 9.50 6.69 -6.24
C ILE A 590 9.61 6.91 -7.74
N VAL A 591 10.21 8.03 -8.10
CA VAL A 591 10.36 8.45 -9.50
C VAL A 591 11.80 8.87 -9.75
N GLY A 592 12.41 8.28 -10.77
CA GLY A 592 13.76 8.61 -11.22
C GLY A 592 13.78 9.78 -12.21
N ALA A 593 14.83 10.58 -12.11
CA ALA A 593 15.21 11.64 -13.04
C ALA A 593 16.71 11.49 -13.31
N GLN A 594 17.07 10.58 -14.21
CA GLN A 594 18.45 10.11 -14.39
C GLN A 594 19.43 11.20 -14.84
N ALA A 595 18.93 12.30 -15.40
CA ALA A 595 19.73 13.43 -15.87
C ALA A 595 19.58 14.66 -14.97
N ALA A 596 18.94 14.52 -13.80
CA ALA A 596 18.76 15.65 -12.91
C ALA A 596 20.09 16.17 -12.33
N ASP A 597 20.23 17.49 -12.36
CA ASP A 597 21.29 18.22 -11.70
C ASP A 597 21.07 18.21 -10.18
N THR A 598 22.07 17.78 -9.42
CA THR A 598 21.96 17.70 -7.96
C THR A 598 23.08 18.44 -7.27
N ALA A 599 22.71 19.33 -6.32
CA ALA A 599 23.66 20.12 -5.53
C ALA A 599 24.71 20.88 -6.37
N GLY A 600 24.32 21.35 -7.57
CA GLY A 600 25.20 22.06 -8.50
C GLY A 600 26.12 21.17 -9.33
N THR A 601 25.99 19.85 -9.25
CA THR A 601 26.70 18.89 -10.10
C THR A 601 25.78 18.46 -11.23
N GLN A 602 26.25 18.61 -12.47
CA GLN A 602 25.45 18.32 -13.66
C GLN A 602 25.17 16.83 -13.84
N ASP A 603 23.97 16.45 -14.26
CA ASP A 603 23.61 15.11 -14.73
C ASP A 603 23.99 13.96 -13.76
N THR A 604 24.03 14.22 -12.45
CA THR A 604 24.25 13.16 -11.45
C THR A 604 23.10 12.16 -11.42
N GLY A 605 21.91 12.64 -11.74
CA GLY A 605 20.64 11.96 -11.56
C GLY A 605 20.06 12.12 -10.15
N ALA A 606 18.75 11.95 -10.04
CA ALA A 606 17.98 12.08 -8.81
C ALA A 606 16.87 11.03 -8.72
N VAL A 607 16.47 10.70 -7.49
CA VAL A 607 15.22 9.97 -7.21
C VAL A 607 14.39 10.75 -6.21
N TYR A 608 13.11 10.88 -6.51
CA TYR A 608 12.14 11.57 -5.67
C TYR A 608 11.19 10.55 -5.05
N VAL A 609 11.04 10.60 -3.74
CA VAL A 609 10.12 9.76 -2.98
C VAL A 609 8.91 10.59 -2.61
N PHE A 610 7.74 10.10 -2.99
CA PHE A 610 6.44 10.65 -2.62
C PHE A 610 5.79 9.68 -1.63
N GLU A 611 5.39 10.21 -0.48
CA GLU A 611 4.74 9.43 0.57
C GLU A 611 3.34 9.97 0.76
N ALA A 612 2.37 9.06 0.85
CA ALA A 612 1.01 9.44 1.18
C ALA A 612 0.92 9.90 2.64
N GLY A 613 0.13 10.94 2.88
CA GLY A 613 -0.08 11.52 4.20
C GLY A 613 -0.90 10.60 5.10
N THR A 614 -0.62 10.65 6.40
CA THR A 614 -1.48 10.09 7.45
C THR A 614 -2.59 11.05 7.84
#